data_AF-A0A379PMI5-F1
#
_entry.id   AF-A0A379PMI5-F1
#
_cell.length_a   1.000
_cell.length_b   1.000
_cell.length_c   1.000
_cell.angle_alpha   90.00
_cell.angle_beta   90.00
_cell.angle_gamma   90.00
#
_symmetry.space_group_name_H-M   'P 1'
#
loop_
_entity.id
_entity.type
_entity.pdbx_description
1 polymer ?
#
loop_
_entity_poly.entity_id
_entity_poly.type
_entity_poly.pdbx_seq_one_letter_code
_entity_poly.pdbx_strand_id
1 'polypeptide(L)' 'MPQIILDATAGDVSAELARRGIPGGVRVHVVVEFTENETLPMGRMAQDGKAFDWLRDEPDLYSDDDLVETRR' A
#
# COMPACT_ATOMS: atom_id res chain seq x y z
N MET A 1 -18.65 20.39 7.81
CA MET A 1 -19.62 19.49 7.15
C MET A 1 -19.37 18.08 7.67
N PRO A 2 -20.40 17.30 8.03
CA PRO A 2 -20.19 15.93 8.50
C PRO A 2 -19.64 15.07 7.36
N GLN A 3 -18.56 14.33 7.63
CA GLN A 3 -17.93 13.40 6.68
C GLN A 3 -18.08 11.98 7.24
N ILE A 4 -18.48 11.05 6.38
CA ILE A 4 -18.57 9.62 6.70
C ILE A 4 -17.53 8.93 5.83
N ILE A 5 -16.56 8.26 6.45
CA ILE A 5 -15.61 7.41 5.74
C ILE A 5 -16.25 6.03 5.55
N LEU A 6 -16.14 5.52 4.33
CA LEU A 6 -16.79 4.30 3.88
C LEU A 6 -15.75 3.45 3.16
N ASP A 7 -15.34 2.37 3.82
CA ASP A 7 -14.50 1.34 3.22
C ASP A 7 -15.42 0.26 2.65
N ALA A 8 -15.51 0.21 1.32
CA ALA A 8 -16.27 -0.81 0.61
C ALA A 8 -15.68 -1.05 -0.78
N THR A 9 -15.97 -2.21 -1.36
CA THR A 9 -15.74 -2.44 -2.79
C THR A 9 -16.51 -1.40 -3.60
N ALA A 10 -15.93 -0.91 -4.71
CA ALA A 10 -16.58 0.08 -5.56
C ALA A 10 -17.99 -0.33 -6.02
N GLY A 11 -18.23 -1.63 -6.22
CA GLY A 11 -19.55 -2.17 -6.58
C GLY A 11 -20.60 -2.14 -5.45
N ASP A 12 -20.17 -2.04 -4.19
CA ASP A 12 -21.04 -2.14 -3.02
C ASP A 12 -21.40 -0.78 -2.40
N VAL A 13 -20.84 0.32 -2.93
CA VAL A 13 -20.98 1.68 -2.36
C VAL A 13 -22.46 2.08 -2.20
N SER A 14 -23.30 1.81 -3.19
CA SER A 14 -24.73 2.15 -3.14
C SER A 14 -25.48 1.41 -2.02
N ALA A 15 -25.18 0.11 -1.85
CA ALA A 15 -25.76 -0.71 -0.80
C ALA A 15 -25.29 -0.25 0.59
N GLU A 16 -24.03 0.14 0.71
CA GLU A 16 -23.47 0.62 1.97
C GLU A 16 -24.04 1.99 2.39
N LEU A 17 -24.27 2.90 1.43
CA LEU A 17 -24.98 4.16 1.69
C LEU A 17 -26.41 3.90 2.21
N ALA A 18 -27.13 2.95 1.61
CA ALA A 18 -28.46 2.56 2.06
C ALA A 18 -28.45 1.92 3.45
N ARG A 19 -27.47 1.04 3.75
CA ARG A 19 -27.30 0.43 5.09
C ARG A 19 -27.08 1.47 6.18
N ARG A 20 -26.41 2.58 5.86
CA ARG A 20 -26.19 3.70 6.79
C ARG A 20 -27.35 4.69 6.87
N GLY A 21 -28.47 4.39 6.19
CA GLY A 21 -29.69 5.20 6.23
C GLY A 21 -29.62 6.48 5.40
N ILE A 22 -28.68 6.57 4.45
CA ILE A 22 -28.58 7.73 3.55
C ILE A 22 -29.65 7.59 2.45
N PRO A 23 -30.59 8.53 2.31
CA PRO A 23 -31.65 8.44 1.31
C PRO A 23 -31.10 8.56 -0.12
N GLY A 24 -31.63 7.78 -1.07
CA GLY A 24 -31.16 7.74 -2.46
C GLY A 24 -31.34 9.03 -3.28
N GLY A 25 -32.01 10.05 -2.75
CA GLY A 25 -32.19 11.36 -3.39
C GLY A 25 -31.18 12.43 -2.94
N VAL A 26 -30.27 12.11 -2.01
CA VAL A 26 -29.33 13.08 -1.46
C VAL A 26 -28.08 13.18 -2.32
N ARG A 27 -27.57 14.40 -2.53
CA ARG A 27 -26.28 14.62 -3.21
C ARG A 27 -25.15 14.19 -2.29
N VAL A 28 -24.29 13.30 -2.78
CA VAL A 28 -23.08 12.84 -2.08
C VAL A 28 -21.83 13.37 -2.78
N HIS A 29 -20.80 13.69 -2.00
CA HIS A 29 -19.45 13.95 -2.49
C HIS A 29 -18.61 12.72 -2.18
N VAL A 30 -18.02 12.11 -3.21
CA VAL A 30 -17.29 10.84 -3.09
C VAL A 30 -15.81 11.09 -3.29
N VAL A 31 -15.00 10.66 -2.34
CA VAL A 31 -13.54 10.57 -2.45
C VAL A 31 -13.20 9.08 -2.55
N VAL A 32 -12.47 8.70 -3.59
CA VAL A 32 -12.05 7.31 -3.81
C VAL A 32 -10.55 7.23 -3.60
N GLU A 33 -10.14 6.43 -2.63
CA GLU A 33 -8.73 6.12 -2.35
C GLU A 33 -8.48 4.66 -2.71
N PHE A 34 -7.46 4.40 -3.50
CA PHE A 34 -7.03 3.05 -3.82
C PHE A 34 -5.94 2.68 -2.82
N THR A 35 -6.21 1.75 -1.91
CA THR A 35 -5.15 1.08 -1.17
C THR A 35 -4.45 0.13 -2.13
N GLU A 36 -3.29 0.55 -2.64
CA GLU A 36 -2.39 -0.34 -3.35
C GLU A 36 -1.89 -1.43 -2.38
N ASN A 37 -2.66 -2.51 -2.23
CA ASN A 37 -2.15 -3.74 -1.59
C ASN A 37 -1.38 -4.62 -2.59
N GLU A 38 -1.15 -4.14 -3.81
CA GLU A 38 -0.53 -4.90 -4.90
C GLU A 38 0.68 -4.21 -5.55
N THR A 39 1.18 -3.10 -5.00
CA THR A 39 2.59 -2.82 -5.20
C THR A 39 3.32 -3.90 -4.42
N LEU A 40 3.76 -4.97 -5.12
CA LEU A 40 4.69 -5.95 -4.52
C LEU A 40 5.75 -5.11 -3.81
N PRO A 41 5.97 -5.32 -2.49
CA PRO A 41 6.96 -4.56 -1.77
C PRO A 41 8.25 -4.59 -2.58
N MET A 42 8.90 -3.44 -2.81
CA MET A 42 10.11 -3.37 -3.65
C MET A 42 11.11 -4.49 -3.33
N GLY A 43 11.20 -4.90 -2.06
CA GLY A 43 11.99 -6.07 -1.63
C GLY A 43 11.58 -7.40 -2.26
N ARG A 44 10.28 -7.67 -2.43
CA ARG A 44 9.77 -8.87 -3.12
C ARG A 44 10.04 -8.84 -4.62
N MET A 45 9.87 -7.69 -5.28
CA MET A 45 10.26 -7.51 -6.68
C MET A 45 11.77 -7.71 -6.88
N ALA A 46 12.59 -7.17 -5.97
CA ALA A 46 14.03 -7.33 -5.99
C ALA A 46 14.45 -8.80 -5.77
N GLN A 47 13.79 -9.50 -4.84
CA GLN A 47 14.05 -10.91 -4.56
C GLN A 47 13.69 -11.81 -5.75
N ASP A 48 12.49 -11.66 -6.32
CA ASP A 48 12.04 -12.44 -7.48
C ASP A 48 12.88 -12.13 -8.73
N GLY A 49 13.35 -10.88 -8.85
CA GLY A 49 14.27 -10.43 -9.89
C GLY A 49 15.73 -10.83 -9.69
N LYS A 50 16.06 -11.61 -8.65
CA LYS A 50 17.43 -12.02 -8.29
C LYS A 50 18.39 -10.86 -8.06
N ALA A 51 17.88 -9.70 -7.69
CA ALA A 51 18.69 -8.50 -7.44
C ALA A 51 19.67 -8.67 -6.27
N PHE A 52 19.58 -9.77 -5.52
CA PHE A 52 20.47 -10.14 -4.41
C PHE A 52 21.37 -11.34 -4.72
N ASP A 53 21.30 -11.94 -5.92
CA ASP A 53 22.14 -13.11 -6.25
C ASP A 53 23.65 -12.77 -6.19
N TRP A 54 24.02 -11.52 -6.45
CA TRP A 54 25.40 -11.05 -6.31
C TRP A 54 25.95 -11.15 -4.88
N LEU A 55 25.12 -11.07 -3.84
CA LEU A 55 25.54 -11.29 -2.44
C LEU A 55 26.00 -12.73 -2.20
N ARG A 56 25.49 -13.68 -2.97
CA ARG A 56 25.92 -15.08 -2.89
C ARG A 56 27.26 -15.30 -3.58
N ASP A 57 27.51 -14.56 -4.64
CA ASP A 57 28.71 -14.71 -5.48
C ASP A 57 29.89 -13.89 -4.92
N GLU A 58 29.62 -12.78 -4.23
CA GLU A 58 30.62 -11.90 -3.62
C GLU A 58 30.21 -11.55 -2.16
N PRO A 59 30.28 -12.52 -1.22
CA PRO A 59 29.84 -12.31 0.17
C PRO A 59 30.74 -11.35 0.96
N ASP A 60 31.95 -11.07 0.46
CA ASP A 60 32.96 -10.23 1.13
C ASP A 60 32.93 -8.76 0.65
N LEU A 61 31.95 -8.38 -0.19
CA LEU A 61 31.91 -7.04 -0.77
C LEU A 61 31.54 -5.95 0.26
N TYR A 62 30.84 -6.34 1.33
CA TYR A 62 30.53 -5.49 2.46
C TYR A 62 30.88 -6.24 3.74
N SER A 63 31.70 -5.61 4.57
CA SER A 63 32.00 -6.08 5.93
C SER A 63 31.00 -5.48 6.93
N ASP A 64 30.89 -6.07 8.12
CA ASP A 64 30.08 -5.48 9.21
C ASP A 64 30.54 -4.06 9.57
N ASP A 65 31.80 -3.72 9.28
CA ASP A 65 32.37 -2.38 9.45
C ASP A 65 31.76 -1.36 8.46
N ASP A 66 31.29 -1.80 7.29
CA ASP A 66 30.64 -0.96 6.28
C ASP A 66 29.17 -0.67 6.61
N LEU A 67 28.57 -1.43 7.53
CA LEU A 67 27.17 -1.28 7.97
C LEU A 67 27.00 -0.18 9.05
N VAL A 68 28.10 0.47 9.46
CA VAL A 68 28.06 1.51 10.49
C VAL A 68 27.45 2.79 9.90
N GLU A 69 26.16 2.99 10.18
CA GLU A 69 25.46 4.24 9.90
C GLU A 69 26.14 5.38 10.65
N THR A 70 26.89 6.22 9.95
CA THR A 70 27.47 7.43 10.53
C THR A 70 26.34 8.44 10.72
N ARG A 71 25.67 8.41 11.88
CA ARG A 71 24.76 9.49 12.27
C ARG A 71 25.53 10.81 12.25
N ARG A 72 25.12 11.71 11.35
CA ARG A 72 25.58 13.09 11.31
C ARG A 72 24.41 14.03 11.49
#